data_AF-A0A4Q7V5H1-F1
#
_entry.id   AF-A0A4Q7V5H1-F1
#
_cell.length_a   1.000
_cell.length_b   1.000
_cell.length_c   1.000
_cell.angle_alpha   90.00
_cell.angle_beta   90.00
_cell.angle_gamma   90.00
#
_symmetry.space_group_name_H-M   'P 1'
#
loop_
_entity.id
_entity.type
_entity.pdbx_description
1 polymer ?
#
loop_
_entity_poly.entity_id
_entity_poly.type
_entity_poly.pdbx_seq_one_letter_code
_entity_poly.pdbx_strand_id
1 'polypeptide(L)'
;MRVLLIAGLIGLSAVVAGCGEKAEAQKSQSSDVQKTPSPAEALPEGTSAPDQNEYRKKKQLTSCKMFARHDGKNDPFYALKCKQDLGQEVCEQHYSKEACSATDEDIAKSKKSKNE
;
A
#
# COMPACT_ATOMS: atom_id res chain seq x y z
N MET A 1 16.44 27.40 -46.67
CA MET A 1 15.64 26.20 -46.35
C MET A 1 15.01 26.42 -44.99
N ARG A 2 13.69 26.50 -44.92
CA ARG A 2 12.94 26.90 -43.75
C ARG A 2 11.69 26.02 -43.67
N VAL A 3 11.32 25.67 -42.43
CA VAL A 3 10.02 25.17 -41.94
C VAL A 3 9.62 23.73 -42.36
N LEU A 4 8.96 22.86 -41.57
CA LEU A 4 8.16 22.93 -40.32
C LEU A 4 8.20 21.57 -39.57
N LEU A 5 7.90 21.63 -38.27
CA LEU A 5 7.55 20.52 -37.37
C LEU A 5 6.09 20.03 -37.59
N ILE A 6 5.78 18.87 -36.98
CA ILE A 6 4.45 18.34 -36.57
C ILE A 6 3.69 17.55 -37.64
N ALA A 7 3.55 16.24 -37.43
CA ALA A 7 2.42 15.46 -37.95
C ALA A 7 2.18 14.22 -37.08
N GLY A 8 0.99 14.13 -36.47
CA GLY A 8 0.57 12.93 -35.75
C GLY A 8 -0.56 13.12 -34.74
N LEU A 9 -1.44 14.11 -34.93
CA LEU A 9 -2.64 14.23 -34.11
C LEU A 9 -3.83 14.58 -35.03
N ILE A 10 -4.92 13.84 -34.78
CA ILE A 10 -6.31 14.11 -35.16
C ILE A 10 -6.73 13.58 -36.55
N GLY A 11 -7.75 12.72 -36.54
CA GLY A 11 -8.67 12.66 -37.66
C GLY A 11 -9.71 11.55 -37.66
N LEU A 12 -10.97 11.97 -37.47
CA LEU A 12 -12.24 11.40 -37.94
C LEU A 12 -12.97 10.38 -37.02
N SER A 13 -13.96 10.79 -36.20
CA SER A 13 -15.30 11.38 -36.51
C SER A 13 -16.25 10.34 -37.14
N ALA A 14 -17.53 10.22 -36.80
CA ALA A 14 -18.47 10.93 -35.93
C ALA A 14 -19.69 10.00 -35.75
N VAL A 15 -20.62 10.30 -34.84
CA VAL A 15 -22.06 10.36 -35.19
C VAL A 15 -22.79 11.17 -34.12
N VAL A 16 -23.47 12.19 -34.64
CA VAL A 16 -24.48 13.05 -34.03
C VAL A 16 -25.77 12.26 -33.79
N ALA A 17 -26.42 12.41 -32.62
CA ALA A 17 -27.88 12.61 -32.48
C ALA A 17 -28.39 12.41 -31.04
N GLY A 18 -29.24 13.35 -30.57
CA GLY A 18 -30.29 13.18 -29.53
C GLY A 18 -29.78 13.25 -28.09
N CYS A 19 -30.09 14.23 -27.23
CA CYS A 19 -31.34 14.94 -26.96
C CYS A 19 -32.52 14.00 -26.72
N GLY A 20 -32.87 13.82 -25.44
CA GLY A 20 -34.23 13.56 -24.98
C GLY A 20 -34.82 12.17 -25.23
N GLU A 21 -35.55 11.71 -24.22
CA GLU A 21 -36.64 10.73 -24.33
C GLU A 21 -36.32 9.29 -24.79
N LYS A 22 -36.30 8.40 -23.79
CA LYS A 22 -37.08 7.15 -23.71
C LYS A 22 -37.18 6.24 -24.95
N ALA A 23 -36.61 5.04 -24.79
CA ALA A 23 -37.15 3.79 -25.32
C ALA A 23 -37.11 2.75 -24.18
N GLU A 24 -37.98 2.84 -23.17
CA GLU A 24 -39.20 2.04 -23.07
C GLU A 24 -39.17 0.70 -23.83
N ALA A 25 -38.65 -0.34 -23.16
CA ALA A 25 -39.16 -1.68 -23.30
C ALA A 25 -39.95 -2.03 -22.03
N GLN A 26 -41.27 -2.01 -22.17
CA GLN A 26 -42.26 -2.37 -21.18
C GLN A 26 -41.96 -3.73 -20.53
N LYS A 27 -41.95 -3.79 -19.18
CA LYS A 27 -42.81 -4.74 -18.44
C LYS A 27 -42.91 -4.33 -16.98
N SER A 28 -44.01 -3.65 -16.68
CA SER A 28 -44.88 -3.84 -15.52
C SER A 28 -44.31 -4.35 -14.20
N GLN A 29 -44.63 -3.54 -13.18
CA GLN A 29 -45.10 -3.92 -11.84
C GLN A 29 -44.06 -4.11 -10.72
N SER A 30 -44.10 -3.12 -9.83
CA SER A 30 -44.36 -3.27 -8.39
C SER A 30 -43.24 -3.82 -7.50
N SER A 31 -42.86 -2.96 -6.55
CA SER A 31 -42.52 -3.27 -5.16
C SER A 31 -41.17 -3.95 -4.86
N ASP A 32 -40.44 -3.30 -3.96
CA ASP A 32 -39.62 -3.90 -2.90
C ASP A 32 -38.40 -4.79 -3.28
N VAL A 33 -37.24 -4.39 -2.74
CA VAL A 33 -36.23 -5.28 -2.17
C VAL A 33 -35.55 -6.28 -3.13
N GLN A 34 -34.36 -5.90 -3.64
CA GLN A 34 -33.11 -6.58 -3.24
C GLN A 34 -31.86 -6.01 -3.92
N LYS A 35 -30.92 -5.63 -3.06
CA LYS A 35 -29.49 -5.52 -3.29
C LYS A 35 -28.97 -6.85 -3.84
N THR A 36 -28.71 -6.95 -5.14
CA THR A 36 -28.02 -8.12 -5.71
C THR A 36 -26.55 -8.12 -5.25
N PRO A 37 -26.07 -9.15 -4.52
CA PRO A 37 -24.66 -9.30 -4.22
C PRO A 37 -23.90 -9.75 -5.48
N SER A 38 -22.72 -9.18 -5.68
CA SER A 38 -21.76 -9.59 -6.71
C SER A 38 -21.47 -11.10 -6.60
N PRO A 39 -21.36 -11.85 -7.70
CA PRO A 39 -21.06 -13.28 -7.63
C PRO A 39 -19.68 -13.47 -6.97
N ALA A 40 -19.71 -13.98 -5.75
CA ALA A 40 -18.54 -14.50 -5.08
C ALA A 40 -18.15 -15.78 -5.81
N GLU A 41 -17.07 -15.72 -6.59
CA GLU A 41 -16.36 -16.92 -7.00
C GLU A 41 -15.99 -17.68 -5.72
N ALA A 42 -16.63 -18.84 -5.52
CA ALA A 42 -16.41 -19.68 -4.36
C ALA A 42 -14.95 -20.16 -4.38
N LEU A 43 -14.11 -19.54 -3.54
CA LEU A 43 -12.80 -20.05 -3.21
C LEU A 43 -12.96 -21.46 -2.61
N PRO A 44 -12.10 -22.44 -2.94
CA PRO A 44 -12.19 -23.77 -2.37
C PRO A 44 -12.15 -23.70 -0.84
N GLU A 45 -13.22 -24.18 -0.23
CA GLU A 45 -13.43 -24.25 1.21
C GLU A 45 -12.38 -25.20 1.79
N GLY A 46 -11.34 -24.65 2.42
CA GLY A 46 -10.25 -25.45 2.98
C GLY A 46 -8.89 -24.79 3.09
N THR A 47 -8.68 -23.59 2.54
CA THR A 47 -7.51 -22.79 2.91
C THR A 47 -7.89 -21.85 4.04
N SER A 48 -7.61 -22.27 5.29
CA SER A 48 -7.58 -21.31 6.40
C SER A 48 -6.69 -20.15 5.97
N ALA A 49 -7.25 -18.94 5.92
CA ALA A 49 -6.45 -17.75 5.69
C ALA A 49 -5.28 -17.78 6.69
N PRO A 50 -4.03 -17.56 6.25
CA PRO A 50 -2.90 -17.55 7.17
C PRO A 50 -3.22 -16.57 8.29
N ASP A 51 -2.92 -16.95 9.53
CA ASP A 51 -3.15 -16.11 10.68
C ASP A 51 -2.55 -14.72 10.40
N GLN A 52 -3.44 -13.73 10.25
CA GLN A 52 -3.08 -12.39 9.79
C GLN A 52 -2.04 -11.75 10.71
N ASN A 53 -2.07 -12.13 11.99
CA ASN A 53 -1.15 -11.65 13.01
C ASN A 53 0.25 -12.27 12.83
N GLU A 54 0.36 -13.57 12.58
CA GLU A 54 1.64 -14.24 12.27
C GLU A 54 2.26 -13.68 10.99
N TYR A 55 1.47 -13.52 9.93
CA TYR A 55 1.94 -12.93 8.68
C TYR A 55 2.47 -11.50 8.88
N ARG A 56 1.74 -10.67 9.65
CA ARG A 56 2.16 -9.31 9.99
C ARG A 56 3.48 -9.30 10.77
N LYS A 57 3.62 -10.17 11.78
CA LYS A 57 4.84 -10.29 12.58
C LYS A 57 6.04 -10.70 11.72
N LYS A 58 5.85 -11.63 10.78
CA LYS A 58 6.89 -12.04 9.83
C LYS A 58 7.32 -10.89 8.90
N LYS A 59 6.36 -10.07 8.44
CA LYS A 59 6.67 -8.86 7.67
C LYS A 59 7.48 -7.85 8.49
N GLN A 60 7.05 -7.54 9.71
CA GLN A 60 7.78 -6.63 10.61
C GLN A 60 9.21 -7.12 10.86
N LEU A 61 9.41 -8.42 11.08
CA LEU A 61 10.75 -9.00 11.26
C LEU A 61 11.62 -8.85 10.00
N THR A 62 11.04 -9.08 8.83
CA THR A 62 11.74 -8.90 7.56
C THR A 62 12.16 -7.44 7.37
N SER A 63 11.25 -6.50 7.62
CA SER A 63 11.55 -5.06 7.57
C SER A 63 12.64 -4.67 8.57
N CYS A 64 12.55 -5.13 9.82
CA CYS A 64 13.54 -4.88 10.85
C CYS A 64 14.95 -5.29 10.40
N LYS A 65 15.09 -6.51 9.84
CA LYS A 65 16.36 -7.02 9.31
C LYS A 65 16.87 -6.22 8.11
N MET A 66 15.98 -5.83 7.21
CA MET A 66 16.35 -5.10 5.99
C MET A 66 16.85 -3.69 6.31
N PHE A 67 16.16 -2.96 7.19
CA PHE A 67 16.61 -1.63 7.61
C PHE A 67 17.93 -1.67 8.39
N ALA A 68 18.14 -2.68 9.24
CA ALA A 68 19.41 -2.84 9.96
C ALA A 68 20.59 -3.05 8.99
N ARG A 69 20.36 -3.70 7.86
CA ARG A 69 21.36 -3.91 6.81
C ARG A 69 21.60 -2.67 5.96
N HIS A 70 20.55 -1.90 5.67
CA HIS A 70 20.61 -0.78 4.75
C HIS A 70 21.05 0.53 5.42
N ASP A 71 20.45 0.85 6.58
CA ASP A 71 20.70 2.08 7.33
C ASP A 71 21.69 1.89 8.49
N GLY A 72 22.07 0.64 8.75
CA GLY A 72 23.01 0.26 9.79
C GLY A 72 22.35 -0.07 11.12
N LYS A 73 23.05 -0.87 11.92
CA LYS A 73 22.59 -1.36 13.24
C LYS A 73 22.49 -0.28 14.31
N ASN A 74 23.04 0.90 14.05
CA ASN A 74 23.07 2.02 14.99
C ASN A 74 21.98 3.06 14.70
N ASP A 75 21.13 2.85 13.69
CA ASP A 75 20.02 3.77 13.43
C ASP A 75 18.96 3.66 14.54
N PRO A 76 18.78 4.71 15.37
CA PRO A 76 17.88 4.65 16.52
C PRO A 76 16.41 4.65 16.08
N PHE A 77 16.09 5.24 14.92
CA PHE A 77 14.71 5.31 14.44
C PHE A 77 14.18 3.93 14.07
N TYR A 78 14.92 3.17 13.27
CA TYR A 78 14.51 1.83 12.86
C TYR A 78 14.67 0.80 13.98
N ALA A 79 15.65 0.96 14.87
CA ALA A 79 15.79 0.12 16.05
C ALA A 79 14.57 0.21 16.97
N LEU A 80 14.15 1.43 17.33
CA LEU A 80 12.98 1.63 18.20
C LEU A 80 11.68 1.17 17.54
N LYS A 81 11.55 1.35 16.22
CA LYS A 81 10.41 0.81 15.48
C LYS A 81 10.38 -0.73 15.53
N CYS A 82 11.52 -1.38 15.31
CA CYS A 82 11.63 -2.84 15.43
C CYS A 82 11.29 -3.31 16.85
N LYS A 83 11.77 -2.60 17.88
CA LYS A 83 11.43 -2.87 19.29
C LYS A 83 9.93 -2.73 19.58
N GLN A 84 9.27 -1.72 19.03
CA GLN A 84 7.83 -1.52 19.22
C GLN A 84 7.01 -2.64 18.58
N ASP A 85 7.41 -3.08 17.38
CA ASP A 85 6.68 -4.11 16.63
C ASP A 85 6.94 -5.54 17.14
N LEU A 86 8.18 -5.85 17.57
CA LEU A 86 8.65 -7.22 17.82
C LEU A 86 9.23 -7.45 19.21
N GLY A 87 9.43 -6.38 19.98
CA GLY A 87 10.00 -6.43 21.33
C GLY A 87 11.50 -6.15 21.39
N GLN A 88 11.96 -5.93 22.62
CA GLN A 88 13.36 -5.61 22.95
C GLN A 88 14.34 -6.69 22.46
N GLU A 89 14.03 -7.97 22.69
CA GLU A 89 14.91 -9.09 22.34
C GLU A 89 15.21 -9.14 20.84
N VAL A 90 14.20 -8.97 20.01
CA VAL A 90 14.36 -8.99 18.54
C VAL A 90 15.12 -7.76 18.06
N CYS A 91 14.92 -6.60 18.69
CA CYS A 91 15.70 -5.41 18.39
C CYS A 91 17.19 -5.66 18.63
N GLU A 92 17.57 -6.18 19.80
CA GLU A 92 18.97 -6.42 20.16
C GLU A 92 19.66 -7.51 19.33
N GLN A 93 18.90 -8.38 18.65
CA GLN A 93 19.46 -9.33 17.68
C GLN A 93 19.87 -8.69 16.35
N HIS A 94 19.30 -7.54 16.00
CA HIS A 94 19.50 -6.91 14.69
C HIS A 94 20.14 -5.52 14.76
N TYR A 95 19.92 -4.81 15.85
CA TYR A 95 20.45 -3.48 16.14
C TYR A 95 21.33 -3.49 17.39
N SER A 96 22.12 -2.44 17.57
CA SER A 96 22.93 -2.24 18.76
C SER A 96 22.06 -1.93 19.97
N LYS A 97 22.51 -2.33 21.17
CA LYS A 97 21.79 -2.03 22.43
C LYS A 97 21.50 -0.55 22.63
N GLU A 98 22.45 0.29 22.22
CA GLU A 98 22.34 1.76 22.26
C GLU A 98 21.19 2.24 21.38
N ALA A 99 21.08 1.75 20.15
CA ALA A 99 19.99 2.10 19.24
C ALA A 99 18.62 1.61 19.73
N CYS A 100 18.56 0.41 20.34
CA CYS A 100 17.32 -0.12 20.94
C CYS A 100 16.89 0.61 22.24
N SER A 101 17.80 1.37 22.83
CA SER A 101 17.59 2.14 24.07
C SER A 101 17.71 3.64 23.85
N ALA A 102 17.73 4.06 22.58
CA ALA A 102 17.88 5.45 22.18
C ALA A 102 16.70 6.30 22.67
N THR A 103 17.01 7.55 23.01
CA THR A 103 16.03 8.55 23.41
C THR A 103 15.57 9.37 22.20
N ASP A 104 14.52 10.19 22.38
CA ASP A 104 14.05 11.08 21.32
C ASP A 104 15.15 12.05 20.83
N GLU A 105 16.04 12.49 21.74
CA GLU A 105 17.21 13.32 21.41
C GLU A 105 18.19 12.60 20.47
N ASP A 106 18.41 11.31 20.68
CA ASP A 106 19.29 10.49 19.84
C ASP A 106 18.71 10.31 18.42
N ILE A 107 17.38 10.16 18.33
CA ILE A 107 16.66 10.11 17.04
C ILE A 107 16.79 11.44 16.30
N ALA A 108 16.61 12.56 17.00
CA ALA A 108 16.71 13.89 16.42
C ALA A 108 18.13 14.17 15.89
N LYS A 109 19.16 13.79 16.65
CA LYS A 109 20.57 13.89 16.21
C LYS A 109 20.86 13.01 14.99
N SER A 110 20.40 11.76 15.01
CA SER A 110 20.59 10.83 13.89
C SER A 110 19.98 11.36 12.58
N LYS A 111 18.78 11.97 12.65
CA LYS A 111 18.14 12.61 11.49
C LYS A 111 18.91 13.83 11.00
N LYS A 112 19.46 14.64 11.92
CA LYS A 112 20.26 15.82 11.55
C LYS A 112 21.52 15.43 10.79
N SER A 113 22.26 14.42 11.26
CA SER A 113 23.49 13.96 10.61
C SER A 113 23.30 13.29 9.25
N LYS A 114 22.09 12.84 8.90
CA LYS A 114 21.79 12.28 7.56
C LYS A 114 21.50 13.35 6.48
N ASN A 115 21.33 14.61 6.88
CA ASN A 115 20.97 15.72 6.01
C ASN A 115 22.14 16.69 5.71
N GLU A 116 23.32 16.43 6.26
CA GLU A 116 24.58 17.14 5.97
C GLU A 116 25.43 16.36 4.96
#